data_AF-A0A401LPA0-F1
#
_entry.id   AF-A0A401LPA0-F1
#
_cell.length_a   1.000
_cell.length_b   1.000
_cell.length_c   1.000
_cell.angle_alpha   90.00
_cell.angle_beta   90.00
_cell.angle_gamma   90.00
#
_symmetry.space_group_name_H-M   'P 1'
#
loop_
_entity.id
_entity.type
_entity.pdbx_description
1 polymer ?
#
loop_
_entity_poly.entity_id
_entity_poly.type
_entity_poly.pdbx_seq_one_letter_code
_entity_poly.pdbx_strand_id
1 'polypeptide(L)'
;MSPFDKFSVNTSGGRKRTTSFQSNRSFIDGFKAFKDNISVRSSLNYTYSLTGGKGGDIKDEPFTAKVTRSIVLLDSVPYRPRLMDSRIGIFPTIKKEYSTTKQTMRPVYYANRWRLEPSDLEGYLVGKKVTPVKPIVFYIDSCFPESWKKSIFEAVNQWNQPSEKIGFIQAIQAKEFPKDDPEFDPDNLKYSCIRYAPVAIENAMGRSWVDPRSGEILNASVYLYHDVIKLLNNWLFIQTAQADERVRHKIIPRVVMDEALRYVVSHEVGHCLGFMHNMSASSVIPVDSLRSPSFTQKNGMTTSIMDYARFNYVAQPGDMEKGGV
;
A
#
# COMPACT_ATOMS: atom_id res chain seq x y z
N MET A 1 -17.61 3.63 14.59
CA MET A 1 -17.57 2.59 13.54
C MET A 1 -17.73 1.23 14.20
N SER A 2 -18.52 0.34 13.61
CA SER A 2 -18.63 -1.06 14.00
C SER A 2 -17.43 -1.84 13.45
N PRO A 3 -16.83 -2.78 14.20
CA PRO A 3 -15.77 -3.65 13.69
C PRO A 3 -16.29 -4.75 12.74
N PHE A 4 -17.61 -4.84 12.55
CA PHE A 4 -18.25 -5.90 11.79
C PHE A 4 -18.60 -5.45 10.36
N ASP A 5 -17.79 -5.88 9.40
CA ASP A 5 -18.04 -5.62 7.98
C ASP A 5 -19.23 -6.44 7.46
N LYS A 6 -20.19 -5.79 6.78
CA LYS A 6 -21.40 -6.45 6.26
C LYS A 6 -21.09 -7.57 5.25
N PHE A 7 -19.96 -7.49 4.55
CA PHE A 7 -19.48 -8.41 3.52
C PHE A 7 -18.31 -9.30 3.98
N SER A 8 -18.10 -9.41 5.29
CA SER A 8 -17.10 -10.33 5.85
C SER A 8 -17.33 -11.80 5.44
N VAL A 9 -16.29 -12.62 5.50
CA VAL A 9 -16.40 -14.09 5.27
C VAL A 9 -17.48 -14.73 6.15
N ASN A 10 -17.66 -14.27 7.38
CA ASN A 10 -18.65 -14.81 8.32
C ASN A 10 -20.11 -14.55 7.89
N THR A 11 -20.35 -13.63 6.96
CA THR A 11 -21.66 -13.37 6.35
C THR A 11 -21.75 -13.91 4.91
N SER A 12 -20.70 -14.56 4.42
CA SER A 12 -20.72 -15.27 3.14
C SER A 12 -21.70 -16.45 3.16
N GLY A 13 -22.18 -16.88 1.99
CA GLY A 13 -23.10 -18.04 1.90
C GLY A 13 -24.48 -17.80 2.51
N GLY A 14 -24.91 -16.54 2.63
CA GLY A 14 -26.27 -16.18 3.08
C GLY A 14 -26.45 -16.14 4.61
N ARG A 15 -25.38 -16.24 5.39
CA ARG A 15 -25.45 -16.14 6.85
C ARG A 15 -25.81 -14.72 7.28
N LYS A 16 -26.72 -14.59 8.26
CA LYS A 16 -27.07 -13.32 8.89
C LYS A 16 -26.32 -13.17 10.20
N ARG A 17 -25.73 -12.00 10.44
CA ARG A 17 -25.05 -11.68 11.70
C ARG A 17 -25.87 -10.69 12.53
N THR A 18 -26.04 -10.99 13.81
CA THR A 18 -26.47 -10.03 14.83
C THR A 18 -25.34 -9.79 15.82
N THR A 19 -25.28 -8.59 16.39
CA THR A 19 -24.19 -8.18 17.29
C THR A 19 -24.74 -7.34 18.44
N SER A 20 -24.27 -7.58 19.65
CA SER A 20 -24.63 -6.78 20.84
C SER A 20 -23.37 -6.24 21.50
N PHE A 21 -23.29 -4.91 21.65
CA PHE A 21 -22.14 -4.26 22.29
C PHE A 21 -22.22 -4.39 23.81
N GLN A 22 -21.17 -4.91 24.42
CA GLN A 22 -21.06 -5.13 25.86
C GLN A 22 -20.33 -3.94 26.51
N SER A 23 -21.07 -2.85 26.77
CA SER A 23 -20.51 -1.59 27.28
C SER A 23 -19.83 -1.77 28.64
N ASN A 24 -20.45 -2.51 29.56
CA ASN A 24 -19.91 -2.81 30.90
C ASN A 24 -18.65 -3.69 30.89
N ARG A 25 -18.32 -4.30 29.74
CA ARG A 25 -17.09 -5.08 29.55
C ARG A 25 -16.09 -4.36 28.65
N SER A 26 -16.44 -3.20 28.10
CA SER A 26 -15.57 -2.44 27.19
C SER A 26 -14.85 -1.34 27.95
N PHE A 27 -13.58 -1.13 27.67
CA PHE A 27 -12.74 -0.19 28.43
C PHE A 27 -11.61 0.40 27.57
N ILE A 28 -11.06 1.52 28.02
CA ILE A 28 -9.82 2.07 27.49
C ILE A 28 -8.68 1.20 28.00
N ASP A 29 -7.95 0.60 27.08
CA ASP A 29 -6.84 -0.32 27.35
C ASP A 29 -5.53 0.43 27.62
N GLY A 30 -5.41 1.64 27.08
CA GLY A 30 -4.27 2.51 27.28
C GLY A 30 -4.26 3.66 26.29
N PHE A 31 -3.36 4.61 26.50
CA PHE A 31 -3.09 5.68 25.55
C PHE A 31 -1.58 5.92 25.47
N LYS A 32 -1.15 6.44 24.33
CA LYS A 32 0.21 6.92 24.09
C LYS A 32 0.11 8.37 23.61
N ALA A 33 0.87 9.25 24.24
CA ALA A 33 0.91 10.66 23.89
C ALA A 33 2.27 10.99 23.29
N PHE A 34 2.24 11.75 22.21
CA PHE A 34 3.41 12.25 21.49
C PHE A 34 3.32 13.77 21.40
N LYS A 35 4.36 14.40 20.85
CA LYS A 35 4.44 15.87 20.74
C LYS A 35 3.23 16.50 20.04
N ASP A 36 2.73 15.88 18.98
CA ASP A 36 1.69 16.43 18.10
C ASP A 36 0.47 15.49 17.92
N ASN A 37 0.44 14.35 18.60
CA ASN A 37 -0.66 13.40 18.48
C ASN A 37 -0.83 12.52 19.72
N ILE A 38 -2.04 11.95 19.85
CA ILE A 38 -2.37 10.97 20.88
C ILE A 38 -3.03 9.75 20.22
N SER A 39 -2.60 8.56 20.63
CA SER A 39 -3.21 7.29 20.23
C SER A 39 -3.89 6.66 21.43
N VAL A 40 -5.20 6.42 21.34
CA VAL A 40 -6.00 5.81 22.40
C VAL A 40 -6.45 4.42 21.94
N ARG A 41 -6.06 3.39 22.70
CA ARG A 41 -6.46 2.01 22.45
C ARG A 41 -7.65 1.65 23.33
N SER A 42 -8.69 1.11 22.72
CA SER A 42 -9.88 0.61 23.41
C SER A 42 -10.06 -0.88 23.17
N SER A 43 -10.53 -1.60 24.17
CA SER A 43 -11.06 -2.95 24.05
C SER A 43 -12.58 -2.85 23.93
N LEU A 44 -13.11 -3.09 22.74
CA LEU A 44 -14.55 -3.08 22.48
C LEU A 44 -15.06 -4.52 22.46
N ASN A 45 -15.87 -4.87 23.46
CA ASN A 45 -16.39 -6.22 23.62
C ASN A 45 -17.82 -6.32 23.07
N TYR A 46 -18.09 -7.42 22.38
CA TYR A 46 -19.37 -7.72 21.77
C TYR A 46 -19.73 -9.17 22.03
N THR A 47 -21.02 -9.50 21.92
CA THR A 47 -21.46 -10.84 21.56
C THR A 47 -21.97 -10.82 20.13
N TYR A 48 -21.79 -11.90 19.39
CA TYR A 48 -22.35 -12.04 18.05
C TYR A 48 -23.01 -13.40 17.84
N SER A 49 -24.02 -13.42 16.98
CA SER A 49 -24.67 -14.65 16.52
C SER A 49 -24.64 -14.70 15.00
N LEU A 50 -24.50 -15.90 14.43
CA LEU A 50 -24.57 -16.16 12.99
C LEU A 50 -25.65 -17.20 12.73
N THR A 51 -26.72 -16.80 12.04
CA THR A 51 -27.86 -17.67 11.75
C THR A 51 -28.12 -17.83 10.26
N GLY A 52 -28.66 -19.00 9.89
CA GLY A 52 -29.00 -19.33 8.51
C GLY A 52 -27.79 -19.46 7.58
N GLY A 53 -28.03 -19.69 6.28
CA GLY A 53 -26.98 -19.91 5.29
C GLY A 53 -26.32 -21.29 5.39
N LYS A 54 -25.11 -21.44 4.84
CA LYS A 54 -24.32 -22.68 4.96
C LYS A 54 -23.57 -22.75 6.29
N GLY A 55 -23.71 -23.87 7.01
CA GLY A 55 -23.05 -24.16 8.29
C GLY A 55 -23.99 -24.13 9.49
N GLY A 56 -23.52 -24.59 10.65
CA GLY A 56 -24.31 -24.59 11.89
C GLY A 56 -24.46 -23.19 12.50
N ASP A 57 -25.59 -22.93 13.14
CA ASP A 57 -25.86 -21.67 13.84
C ASP A 57 -24.87 -21.45 14.99
N ILE A 58 -24.46 -20.19 15.16
CA ILE A 58 -23.58 -19.74 16.24
C ILE A 58 -24.36 -18.72 17.05
N LYS A 59 -24.35 -18.85 18.38
CA LYS A 59 -25.16 -18.01 19.27
C LYS A 59 -24.32 -17.37 20.37
N ASP A 60 -24.43 -16.06 20.49
CA ASP A 60 -23.90 -15.23 21.57
C ASP A 60 -22.39 -15.42 21.85
N GLU A 61 -21.61 -15.71 20.81
CA GLU A 61 -20.16 -15.88 20.92
C GLU A 61 -19.48 -14.55 21.28
N PRO A 62 -18.53 -14.55 22.23
CA PRO A 62 -17.80 -13.35 22.59
C PRO A 62 -16.83 -12.92 21.49
N PHE A 63 -16.72 -11.61 21.28
CA PHE A 63 -15.75 -11.02 20.37
C PHE A 63 -15.17 -9.74 20.96
N THR A 64 -13.84 -9.61 20.96
CA THR A 64 -13.12 -8.42 21.39
C THR A 64 -12.45 -7.77 20.20
N ALA A 65 -12.84 -6.53 19.87
CA ALA A 65 -12.09 -5.69 18.94
C ALA A 65 -11.16 -4.75 19.72
N LYS A 66 -9.85 -4.90 19.51
CA LYS A 66 -8.86 -3.88 19.91
C LYS A 66 -8.85 -2.79 18.84
N VAL A 67 -9.20 -1.56 19.21
CA VAL A 67 -9.29 -0.43 18.28
C VAL A 67 -8.39 0.69 18.78
N THR A 68 -7.39 1.06 17.99
CA THR A 68 -6.57 2.25 18.21
C THR A 68 -7.15 3.40 17.41
N ARG A 69 -7.41 4.53 18.08
CA ARG A 69 -7.81 5.78 17.44
C ARG A 69 -6.73 6.81 17.70
N SER A 70 -6.25 7.43 16.63
CA SER A 70 -5.23 8.47 16.71
C SER A 70 -5.85 9.83 16.40
N ILE A 71 -5.51 10.83 17.21
CA ILE A 71 -5.89 12.23 17.02
C ILE A 71 -4.58 12.98 16.77
N VAL A 72 -4.44 13.57 15.59
CA VAL A 72 -3.22 14.27 15.14
C VAL A 72 -3.51 15.75 15.00
N LEU A 73 -2.64 16.59 15.57
CA LEU A 73 -2.63 18.02 15.35
C LEU A 73 -1.99 18.31 13.98
N LEU A 74 -2.78 18.87 13.06
CA LEU A 74 -2.29 19.24 11.73
C LEU A 74 -1.65 20.63 11.76
N ASP A 75 -0.80 20.91 10.76
CA ASP A 75 -0.23 22.25 10.54
C ASP A 75 -1.33 23.32 10.51
N SER A 76 -1.06 24.47 11.14
CA SER A 76 -1.99 25.61 11.18
C SER A 76 -2.31 26.11 9.76
N VAL A 77 -1.29 26.15 8.90
CA VAL A 77 -1.42 26.46 7.47
C VAL A 77 -1.37 25.16 6.68
N PRO A 78 -2.43 24.79 5.95
CA PRO A 78 -2.41 23.59 5.12
C PRO A 78 -1.43 23.74 3.96
N TYR A 79 -0.80 22.64 3.56
CA TYR A 79 0.01 22.62 2.34
C TYR A 79 -0.80 23.05 1.12
N ARG A 80 -0.14 23.61 0.10
CA ARG A 80 -0.83 24.10 -1.10
C ARG A 80 -1.52 22.93 -1.83
N PRO A 81 -2.86 22.94 -1.96
CA PRO A 81 -3.57 21.91 -2.70
C PRO A 81 -3.21 21.95 -4.18
N ARG A 82 -3.24 20.77 -4.81
CA ARG A 82 -3.12 20.62 -6.27
C ARG A 82 -4.42 20.01 -6.76
N LEU A 83 -5.06 20.61 -7.77
CA LEU A 83 -6.24 20.02 -8.38
C LEU A 83 -5.85 18.69 -9.04
N MET A 84 -6.71 17.68 -8.89
CA MET A 84 -6.55 16.39 -9.54
C MET A 84 -6.74 16.57 -11.06
N ASP A 85 -5.84 15.96 -11.83
CA ASP A 85 -6.01 15.75 -13.26
C ASP A 85 -6.39 14.29 -13.49
N SER A 86 -7.56 14.03 -14.07
CA SER A 86 -8.07 12.67 -14.29
C SER A 86 -7.22 11.82 -15.24
N ARG A 87 -6.31 12.44 -16.00
CA ARG A 87 -5.37 11.73 -16.88
C ARG A 87 -4.17 11.16 -16.13
N ILE A 88 -3.93 11.65 -14.90
CA ILE A 88 -2.81 11.27 -14.06
C ILE A 88 -3.41 10.45 -12.91
N GLY A 89 -3.19 9.13 -12.89
CA GLY A 89 -3.78 8.18 -11.95
C GLY A 89 -3.33 8.39 -10.49
N ILE A 90 -3.81 9.44 -9.84
CA ILE A 90 -3.51 9.84 -8.46
C ILE A 90 -4.80 9.84 -7.65
N PHE A 91 -4.75 9.28 -6.44
CA PHE A 91 -5.90 9.24 -5.56
C PHE A 91 -6.40 10.65 -5.24
N PRO A 92 -7.72 10.91 -5.29
CA PRO A 92 -8.25 12.20 -4.89
C PRO A 92 -8.65 12.27 -3.42
N THR A 93 -8.51 13.47 -2.85
CA THR A 93 -9.34 13.94 -1.75
C THR A 93 -10.48 14.79 -2.32
N ILE A 94 -11.72 14.40 -2.03
CA ILE A 94 -12.91 15.11 -2.53
C ILE A 94 -13.37 16.15 -1.51
N LYS A 95 -13.52 17.39 -1.97
CA LYS A 95 -14.14 18.50 -1.25
C LYS A 95 -15.43 18.93 -1.91
N LYS A 96 -16.32 19.51 -1.11
CA LYS A 96 -17.57 20.10 -1.58
C LYS A 96 -17.45 21.61 -1.40
N GLU A 97 -17.38 22.33 -2.52
CA GLU A 97 -17.40 23.78 -2.55
C GLU A 97 -18.86 24.23 -2.60
N TYR A 98 -19.27 25.05 -1.62
CA TYR A 98 -20.62 25.58 -1.51
C TYR A 98 -20.61 27.04 -1.97
N SER A 99 -21.50 27.40 -2.88
CA SER A 99 -21.67 28.78 -3.32
C SER A 99 -23.08 29.26 -3.01
N THR A 100 -23.18 30.30 -2.18
CA THR A 100 -24.45 30.97 -1.89
C THR A 100 -24.98 31.71 -3.12
N THR A 101 -24.10 32.34 -3.91
CA THR A 101 -24.46 33.03 -5.15
C THR A 101 -24.95 32.07 -6.24
N LYS A 102 -24.28 30.94 -6.44
CA LYS A 102 -24.67 29.95 -7.45
C LYS A 102 -25.73 28.96 -6.96
N GLN A 103 -26.12 29.03 -5.67
CA GLN A 103 -27.04 28.12 -4.98
C GLN A 103 -26.76 26.63 -5.27
N THR A 104 -25.49 26.28 -5.49
CA THR A 104 -25.06 24.94 -5.89
C THR A 104 -23.84 24.50 -5.10
N MET A 105 -23.69 23.18 -5.03
CA MET A 105 -22.52 22.51 -4.49
C MET A 105 -21.73 21.90 -5.64
N ARG A 106 -20.43 22.14 -5.71
CA ARG A 106 -19.53 21.55 -6.70
C ARG A 106 -18.47 20.68 -6.03
N PRO A 107 -18.25 19.44 -6.50
CA PRO A 107 -17.12 18.66 -6.03
C PRO A 107 -15.80 19.26 -6.56
N VAL A 108 -14.81 19.36 -5.69
CA VAL A 108 -13.43 19.73 -6.00
C VAL A 108 -12.54 18.56 -5.61
N TYR A 109 -11.64 18.16 -6.51
CA TYR A 109 -10.77 17.02 -6.32
C TYR A 109 -9.35 17.51 -6.14
N TYR A 110 -8.75 17.23 -4.98
CA TYR A 110 -7.33 17.48 -4.73
C TYR A 110 -6.53 16.21 -4.94
N ALA A 111 -5.40 16.30 -5.63
CA ALA A 111 -4.47 15.20 -5.82
C ALA A 111 -3.77 14.86 -4.49
N ASN A 112 -3.83 13.61 -4.06
CA ASN A 112 -3.11 13.14 -2.89
C ASN A 112 -1.60 13.09 -3.20
N ARG A 113 -0.79 13.83 -2.43
CA ARG A 113 0.66 13.90 -2.68
C ARG A 113 1.49 14.18 -1.43
N TRP A 114 2.72 13.72 -1.42
CA TRP A 114 3.70 14.09 -0.41
C TRP A 114 4.19 15.53 -0.58
N ARG A 115 4.49 16.21 0.54
CA ARG A 115 5.18 17.50 0.55
C ARG A 115 6.68 17.27 0.34
N LEU A 116 7.14 17.46 -0.89
CA LEU A 116 8.56 17.44 -1.25
C LEU A 116 9.02 18.87 -1.59
N GLU A 117 9.77 19.45 -0.67
CA GLU A 117 10.40 20.76 -0.83
C GLU A 117 11.91 20.55 -1.03
N PRO A 118 12.54 21.18 -2.03
CA PRO A 118 13.97 21.01 -2.28
C PRO A 118 14.79 21.59 -1.11
N SER A 119 15.85 20.89 -0.71
CA SER A 119 16.81 21.39 0.30
C SER A 119 17.62 22.59 -0.21
N ASP A 120 17.78 22.70 -1.54
CA ASP A 120 18.37 23.83 -2.25
C ASP A 120 17.45 24.22 -3.42
N LEU A 121 16.64 25.27 -3.23
CA LEU A 121 15.68 25.72 -4.24
C LEU A 121 16.38 26.31 -5.48
N GLU A 122 17.43 27.12 -5.29
CA GLU A 122 18.15 27.75 -6.39
C GLU A 122 18.83 26.70 -7.27
N GLY A 123 19.49 25.72 -6.64
CA GLY A 123 20.07 24.57 -7.33
C GLY A 123 19.03 23.76 -8.09
N TYR A 124 17.89 23.46 -7.45
CA TYR A 124 16.80 22.72 -8.07
C TYR A 124 16.25 23.43 -9.32
N LEU A 125 16.04 24.74 -9.25
CA LEU A 125 15.51 25.55 -10.36
C LEU A 125 16.43 25.59 -11.58
N VAL A 126 17.75 25.45 -11.38
CA VAL A 126 18.74 25.34 -12.47
C VAL A 126 19.05 23.89 -12.86
N GLY A 127 18.26 22.93 -12.38
CA GLY A 127 18.34 21.51 -12.75
C GLY A 127 19.35 20.67 -11.97
N LYS A 128 19.92 21.18 -10.87
CA LYS A 128 20.73 20.35 -9.97
C LYS A 128 19.83 19.35 -9.25
N LYS A 129 20.35 18.14 -9.07
CA LYS A 129 19.71 17.14 -8.21
C LYS A 129 19.90 17.53 -6.74
N VAL A 130 18.82 17.51 -5.97
CA VAL A 130 18.81 17.88 -4.54
C VAL A 130 18.07 16.84 -3.71
N THR A 131 18.32 16.82 -2.41
CA THR A 131 17.48 16.06 -1.48
C THR A 131 16.22 16.85 -1.13
N PRO A 132 15.12 16.22 -0.72
CA PRO A 132 14.03 16.96 -0.10
C PRO A 132 14.40 17.37 1.34
N VAL A 133 13.83 18.48 1.80
CA VAL A 133 13.90 18.91 3.21
C VAL A 133 13.37 17.80 4.12
N LYS A 134 12.26 17.16 3.72
CA LYS A 134 11.68 16.00 4.40
C LYS A 134 11.58 14.80 3.44
N PRO A 135 12.46 13.80 3.58
CA PRO A 135 12.34 12.55 2.82
C PRO A 135 11.11 11.75 3.26
N ILE A 136 10.60 10.93 2.35
CA ILE A 136 9.56 9.93 2.62
C ILE A 136 10.28 8.68 3.15
N VAL A 137 10.21 8.45 4.45
CA VAL A 137 10.90 7.33 5.10
C VAL A 137 9.90 6.23 5.41
N PHE A 138 10.14 5.03 4.91
CA PHE A 138 9.43 3.80 5.29
C PHE A 138 10.29 2.99 6.27
N TYR A 139 9.77 2.79 7.47
CA TYR A 139 10.40 1.94 8.47
C TYR A 139 9.96 0.49 8.27
N ILE A 140 10.92 -0.43 8.18
CA ILE A 140 10.70 -1.84 7.87
C ILE A 140 10.64 -2.64 9.17
N ASP A 141 9.53 -3.35 9.36
CA ASP A 141 9.26 -4.13 10.57
C ASP A 141 10.34 -5.18 10.84
N SER A 142 10.84 -5.19 12.09
CA SER A 142 11.85 -6.15 12.54
C SER A 142 11.36 -7.60 12.53
N CYS A 143 10.04 -7.82 12.50
CA CYS A 143 9.42 -9.15 12.52
C CYS A 143 9.39 -9.83 11.14
N PHE A 144 9.81 -9.17 10.06
CA PHE A 144 9.89 -9.84 8.76
C PHE A 144 10.91 -10.98 8.78
N PRO A 145 10.66 -12.10 8.08
CA PRO A 145 11.68 -13.10 7.82
C PRO A 145 12.92 -12.45 7.17
N GLU A 146 14.12 -12.74 7.67
CA GLU A 146 15.37 -12.12 7.19
C GLU A 146 15.53 -12.19 5.67
N SER A 147 15.14 -13.33 5.07
CA SER A 147 15.23 -13.53 3.63
C SER A 147 14.38 -12.54 2.80
N TRP A 148 13.36 -11.91 3.38
CA TRP A 148 12.48 -10.98 2.65
C TRP A 148 12.98 -9.54 2.70
N LYS A 149 13.80 -9.20 3.72
CA LYS A 149 14.19 -7.81 3.99
C LYS A 149 14.86 -7.18 2.78
N LYS A 150 15.80 -7.86 2.14
CA LYS A 150 16.50 -7.33 0.95
C LYS A 150 15.52 -6.86 -0.12
N SER A 151 14.57 -7.72 -0.53
CA SER A 151 13.55 -7.38 -1.53
C SER A 151 12.67 -6.21 -1.10
N ILE A 152 12.30 -6.14 0.18
CA ILE A 152 11.47 -5.04 0.72
C ILE A 152 12.23 -3.71 0.68
N PHE A 153 13.50 -3.69 1.09
CA PHE A 153 14.34 -2.50 1.04
C PHE A 153 14.55 -2.02 -0.40
N GLU A 154 14.86 -2.93 -1.32
CA GLU A 154 15.00 -2.63 -2.74
C GLU A 154 13.69 -2.09 -3.35
N ALA A 155 12.55 -2.66 -2.98
CA ALA A 155 11.23 -2.25 -3.45
C ALA A 155 10.88 -0.80 -3.10
N VAL A 156 11.28 -0.35 -1.90
CA VAL A 156 11.12 1.05 -1.49
C VAL A 156 12.14 1.94 -2.21
N ASN A 157 13.42 1.56 -2.17
CA ASN A 157 14.51 2.41 -2.63
C ASN A 157 14.52 2.62 -4.14
N GLN A 158 14.00 1.67 -4.94
CA GLN A 158 13.96 1.81 -6.40
C GLN A 158 13.11 2.99 -6.88
N TRP A 159 12.16 3.48 -6.08
CA TRP A 159 11.38 4.67 -6.39
C TRP A 159 12.23 5.96 -6.44
N ASN A 160 13.49 5.93 -5.99
CA ASN A 160 14.41 7.04 -6.24
C ASN A 160 14.77 7.18 -7.72
N GLN A 161 14.85 6.09 -8.49
CA GLN A 161 15.21 6.15 -9.91
C GLN A 161 14.26 7.07 -10.72
N PRO A 162 12.92 6.97 -10.61
CA PRO A 162 12.03 7.95 -11.23
C PRO A 162 12.06 9.31 -10.53
N SER A 163 12.28 9.38 -9.20
CA SER A 163 12.36 10.65 -8.46
C SER A 163 13.56 11.52 -8.91
N GLU A 164 14.66 10.89 -9.29
CA GLU A 164 15.84 11.59 -9.80
C GLU A 164 15.59 12.29 -11.13
N LYS A 165 14.68 11.76 -11.96
CA LYS A 165 14.28 12.38 -13.24
C LYS A 165 13.55 13.71 -13.02
N ILE A 166 12.98 13.93 -11.84
CA ILE A 166 12.33 15.18 -11.44
C ILE A 166 13.20 16.01 -10.48
N GLY A 167 14.50 15.70 -10.40
CA GLY A 167 15.50 16.48 -9.67
C GLY A 167 15.68 16.10 -8.19
N PHE A 168 15.01 15.06 -7.68
CA PHE A 168 15.15 14.65 -6.28
C PHE A 168 15.98 13.36 -6.13
N ILE A 169 17.06 13.44 -5.35
CA ILE A 169 17.85 12.27 -4.90
C ILE A 169 17.48 11.91 -3.46
N GLN A 170 17.54 10.61 -3.14
CA GLN A 170 17.24 10.09 -1.79
C GLN A 170 15.90 10.57 -1.21
N ALA A 171 14.92 10.78 -2.09
CA ALA A 171 13.60 11.27 -1.71
C ALA A 171 12.80 10.25 -0.91
N ILE A 172 13.03 8.97 -1.20
CA ILE A 172 12.32 7.84 -0.60
C ILE A 172 13.37 6.92 0.03
N GLN A 173 13.16 6.53 1.28
CA GLN A 173 14.17 5.79 2.05
C GLN A 173 13.53 4.64 2.80
N ALA A 174 14.06 3.43 2.65
CA ALA A 174 13.80 2.34 3.58
C ALA A 174 14.80 2.39 4.75
N LYS A 175 14.29 2.26 5.98
CA LYS A 175 15.12 2.16 7.19
C LYS A 175 14.63 1.02 8.07
N GLU A 176 15.51 0.39 8.83
CA GLU A 176 15.08 -0.52 9.89
C GLU A 176 14.31 0.24 10.96
N PHE A 177 13.48 -0.49 11.72
CA PHE A 177 12.97 0.02 12.98
C PHE A 177 14.15 0.46 13.87
N PRO A 178 14.15 1.70 14.39
CA PRO A 178 15.13 2.15 15.35
C PRO A 178 15.17 1.23 16.57
N LYS A 179 16.37 0.84 17.01
CA LYS A 179 16.56 0.01 18.21
C LYS A 179 16.65 0.84 19.48
N ASP A 180 17.16 2.07 19.35
CA ASP A 180 17.54 2.93 20.48
C ASP A 180 16.82 4.29 20.45
N ASP A 181 15.64 4.36 19.81
CA ASP A 181 14.80 5.56 19.79
C ASP A 181 13.53 5.33 20.64
N PRO A 182 13.44 5.89 21.87
CA PRO A 182 12.27 5.73 22.71
C PRO A 182 11.03 6.46 22.16
N GLU A 183 11.19 7.40 21.23
CA GLU A 183 10.09 8.10 20.57
C GLU A 183 9.57 7.36 19.33
N PHE A 184 10.25 6.30 18.90
CA PHE A 184 9.79 5.48 17.79
C PHE A 184 8.66 4.55 18.25
N ASP A 185 7.53 4.68 17.58
CA ASP A 185 6.39 3.79 17.76
C ASP A 185 5.78 3.51 16.39
N PRO A 186 5.75 2.24 15.93
CA PRO A 186 5.24 1.92 14.61
C PRO A 186 3.71 2.07 14.50
N ASP A 187 3.01 2.37 15.59
CA ASP A 187 1.58 2.74 15.63
C ASP A 187 1.37 4.26 15.74
N ASN A 188 2.44 5.07 15.80
CA ASN A 188 2.36 6.53 15.71
C ASN A 188 2.31 6.95 14.24
N LEU A 189 1.25 7.69 13.86
CA LEU A 189 1.02 8.16 12.49
C LEU A 189 2.13 9.06 11.94
N LYS A 190 3.09 9.52 12.76
CA LYS A 190 4.29 10.20 12.30
C LYS A 190 5.23 9.30 11.48
N TYR A 191 5.20 7.99 11.70
CA TYR A 191 6.09 7.04 11.05
C TYR A 191 5.32 6.20 10.02
N SER A 192 5.75 6.29 8.76
CA SER A 192 5.28 5.40 7.70
C SER A 192 6.01 4.06 7.85
N CYS A 193 5.28 2.95 7.89
CA CYS A 193 5.87 1.63 8.12
C CYS A 193 5.44 0.61 7.05
N ILE A 194 6.34 -0.33 6.75
CA ILE A 194 5.98 -1.59 6.10
C ILE A 194 5.92 -2.63 7.21
N ARG A 195 4.72 -3.14 7.48
CA ARG A 195 4.40 -4.01 8.63
C ARG A 195 4.17 -5.45 8.17
N TYR A 196 4.75 -6.39 8.92
CA TYR A 196 4.51 -7.81 8.70
C TYR A 196 3.26 -8.27 9.45
N ALA A 197 2.37 -8.97 8.76
CA ALA A 197 1.15 -9.53 9.34
C ALA A 197 1.15 -11.06 9.19
N PRO A 198 1.35 -11.83 10.30
CA PRO A 198 1.41 -13.29 10.27
C PRO A 198 0.02 -13.93 10.15
N VAL A 199 -0.70 -13.62 9.08
CA VAL A 199 -2.05 -14.13 8.80
C VAL A 199 -2.11 -14.78 7.41
N ALA A 200 -2.95 -15.80 7.29
CA ALA A 200 -3.09 -16.62 6.07
C ALA A 200 -3.92 -15.94 4.96
N ILE A 201 -3.80 -14.61 4.81
CA ILE A 201 -4.46 -13.84 3.76
C ILE A 201 -3.49 -13.72 2.59
N GLU A 202 -3.89 -14.20 1.41
CA GLU A 202 -3.14 -14.12 0.17
C GLU A 202 -3.26 -12.71 -0.45
N ASN A 203 -2.67 -11.69 0.18
CA ASN A 203 -2.73 -10.30 -0.32
C ASN A 203 -1.58 -9.41 0.23
N ALA A 204 -1.57 -8.15 -0.19
CA ALA A 204 -0.87 -7.04 0.46
C ALA A 204 -1.76 -5.79 0.42
N MET A 205 -1.39 -4.74 1.16
CA MET A 205 -2.22 -3.55 1.26
C MET A 205 -1.44 -2.29 1.60
N GLY A 206 -1.36 -1.36 0.66
CA GLY A 206 -0.89 0.01 0.85
C GLY A 206 -2.04 0.97 1.17
N ARG A 207 -1.94 1.70 2.28
CA ARG A 207 -2.85 2.82 2.59
C ARG A 207 -2.10 4.08 2.94
N SER A 208 -2.74 5.21 2.71
CA SER A 208 -2.26 6.53 3.09
C SER A 208 -3.30 7.30 3.88
N TRP A 209 -2.82 8.18 4.76
CA TRP A 209 -3.61 9.13 5.52
C TRP A 209 -3.25 10.53 5.05
N VAL A 210 -4.28 11.33 4.75
CA VAL A 210 -4.13 12.62 4.10
C VAL A 210 -4.72 13.73 4.94
N ASP A 211 -4.11 14.92 4.89
CA ASP A 211 -4.76 16.14 5.35
C ASP A 211 -5.93 16.43 4.39
N PRO A 212 -7.19 16.34 4.85
CA PRO A 212 -8.33 16.54 3.97
C PRO A 212 -8.37 17.97 3.41
N ARG A 213 -7.75 18.96 4.05
CA ARG A 213 -7.79 20.37 3.63
C ARG A 213 -6.98 20.61 2.35
N SER A 214 -5.95 19.81 2.09
CA SER A 214 -4.99 20.02 1.00
C SER A 214 -4.78 18.82 0.06
N GLY A 215 -5.07 17.59 0.52
CA GLY A 215 -4.63 16.36 -0.14
C GLY A 215 -3.16 15.99 0.16
N GLU A 216 -2.52 16.63 1.14
CA GLU A 216 -1.17 16.23 1.55
C GLU A 216 -1.20 14.83 2.19
N ILE A 217 -0.33 13.92 1.75
CA ILE A 217 -0.11 12.64 2.43
C ILE A 217 0.76 12.89 3.67
N LEU A 218 0.22 12.55 4.83
CA LEU A 218 0.87 12.73 6.14
C LEU A 218 1.59 11.45 6.58
N ASN A 219 1.00 10.31 6.27
CA ASN A 219 1.49 8.96 6.58
C ASN A 219 1.07 8.00 5.48
N ALA A 220 1.88 6.97 5.23
CA ALA A 220 1.43 5.83 4.47
C ALA A 220 2.09 4.55 4.97
N SER A 221 1.35 3.45 5.01
CA SER A 221 1.87 2.18 5.50
C SER A 221 1.43 1.03 4.60
N VAL A 222 2.33 0.06 4.45
CA VAL A 222 2.06 -1.20 3.74
C VAL A 222 1.89 -2.30 4.79
N TYR A 223 0.83 -3.08 4.67
CA TYR A 223 0.66 -4.32 5.40
C TYR A 223 0.91 -5.49 4.45
N LEU A 224 1.93 -6.30 4.77
CA LEU A 224 2.28 -7.48 4.01
C LEU A 224 1.87 -8.73 4.79
N TYR A 225 0.89 -9.46 4.28
CA TYR A 225 0.38 -10.68 4.91
C TYR A 225 1.30 -11.87 4.61
N HIS A 226 1.39 -12.83 5.53
CA HIS A 226 2.31 -13.98 5.40
C HIS A 226 2.08 -14.79 4.13
N ASP A 227 0.82 -15.07 3.80
CA ASP A 227 0.47 -15.91 2.65
C ASP A 227 0.62 -15.18 1.30
N VAL A 228 1.17 -13.96 1.26
CA VAL A 228 1.60 -13.34 -0.01
C VAL A 228 2.58 -14.25 -0.77
N ILE A 229 3.41 -15.02 -0.07
CA ILE A 229 4.34 -15.96 -0.73
C ILE A 229 3.60 -17.08 -1.44
N LYS A 230 2.50 -17.57 -0.86
CA LYS A 230 1.66 -18.60 -1.49
C LYS A 230 1.01 -18.02 -2.75
N LEU A 231 0.50 -16.80 -2.67
CA LEU A 231 -0.07 -16.08 -3.83
C LEU A 231 0.96 -15.93 -4.95
N LEU A 232 2.18 -15.48 -4.62
CA LEU A 232 3.27 -15.30 -5.57
C LEU A 232 3.69 -16.63 -6.20
N ASN A 233 3.77 -17.71 -5.42
CA ASN A 233 4.08 -19.05 -5.93
C ASN A 233 3.03 -19.49 -6.96
N ASN A 234 1.75 -19.34 -6.63
CA ASN A 234 0.65 -19.64 -7.55
C ASN A 234 0.72 -18.80 -8.82
N TRP A 235 0.95 -17.49 -8.71
CA TRP A 235 1.06 -16.61 -9.87
C TRP A 235 2.24 -16.98 -10.76
N LEU A 236 3.43 -17.14 -10.19
CA LEU A 236 4.63 -17.52 -10.93
C LEU A 236 4.41 -18.84 -11.67
N PHE A 237 3.92 -19.87 -10.98
CA PHE A 237 3.65 -21.17 -11.60
C PHE A 237 2.60 -21.06 -12.71
N ILE A 238 1.39 -20.56 -12.40
CA ILE A 238 0.27 -20.55 -13.36
C ILE A 238 0.60 -19.69 -14.59
N GLN A 239 1.29 -18.56 -14.39
CA GLN A 239 1.49 -17.58 -15.45
C GLN A 239 2.76 -17.81 -16.26
N THR A 240 3.81 -18.41 -15.68
CA THR A 240 5.13 -18.44 -16.34
C THR A 240 5.70 -19.84 -16.54
N ALA A 241 5.14 -20.89 -15.92
CA ALA A 241 5.70 -22.25 -15.99
C ALA A 241 5.78 -22.83 -17.41
N GLN A 242 5.00 -22.35 -18.37
CA GLN A 242 5.14 -22.78 -19.76
C GLN A 242 6.51 -22.41 -20.35
N ALA A 243 7.04 -21.25 -20.01
CA ALA A 243 8.29 -20.71 -20.55
C ALA A 243 9.47 -20.81 -19.57
N ASP A 244 9.24 -20.68 -18.26
CA ASP A 244 10.28 -20.70 -17.23
C ASP A 244 10.24 -22.01 -16.43
N GLU A 245 11.26 -22.86 -16.61
CA GLU A 245 11.34 -24.14 -15.90
C GLU A 245 11.62 -23.97 -14.40
N ARG A 246 12.24 -22.85 -13.99
CA ARG A 246 12.62 -22.58 -12.59
C ARG A 246 11.40 -22.52 -11.67
N VAL A 247 10.23 -22.19 -12.21
CA VAL A 247 8.99 -22.09 -11.43
C VAL A 247 8.17 -23.39 -11.40
N ARG A 248 8.61 -24.46 -12.08
CA ARG A 248 7.91 -25.77 -12.12
C ARG A 248 8.12 -26.62 -10.87
N HIS A 249 8.63 -26.02 -9.80
CA HIS A 249 8.92 -26.69 -8.54
C HIS A 249 7.96 -26.23 -7.44
N LYS A 250 7.59 -27.15 -6.54
CA LYS A 250 6.76 -26.83 -5.36
C LYS A 250 7.35 -25.69 -4.53
N ILE A 251 8.68 -25.67 -4.40
CA ILE A 251 9.44 -24.58 -3.77
C ILE A 251 10.22 -23.89 -4.89
N ILE A 252 9.72 -22.72 -5.30
CA ILE A 252 10.36 -21.89 -6.31
C ILE A 252 11.70 -21.35 -5.77
N PRO A 253 12.78 -21.31 -6.58
CA PRO A 253 14.06 -20.73 -6.19
C PRO A 253 13.93 -19.31 -5.65
N ARG A 254 14.72 -18.99 -4.61
CA ARG A 254 14.65 -17.69 -3.94
C ARG A 254 14.85 -16.51 -4.88
N VAL A 255 15.79 -16.59 -5.82
CA VAL A 255 16.02 -15.50 -6.79
C VAL A 255 14.75 -15.07 -7.54
N VAL A 256 13.88 -16.01 -7.91
CA VAL A 256 12.62 -15.71 -8.61
C VAL A 256 11.55 -15.20 -7.65
N MET A 257 11.44 -15.83 -6.47
CA MET A 257 10.47 -15.42 -5.46
C MET A 257 10.76 -14.03 -4.90
N ASP A 258 12.04 -13.70 -4.72
CA ASP A 258 12.52 -12.43 -4.16
C ASP A 258 12.26 -11.27 -5.14
N GLU A 259 12.36 -11.51 -6.46
CA GLU A 259 11.97 -10.57 -7.50
C GLU A 259 10.45 -10.32 -7.52
N ALA A 260 9.64 -11.38 -7.42
CA ALA A 260 8.19 -11.28 -7.34
C ALA A 260 7.74 -10.54 -6.06
N LEU A 261 8.41 -10.80 -4.94
CA LEU A 261 8.17 -10.10 -3.68
C LEU A 261 8.53 -8.61 -3.80
N ARG A 262 9.69 -8.30 -4.39
CA ARG A 262 10.08 -6.91 -4.67
C ARG A 262 9.04 -6.20 -5.51
N TYR A 263 8.52 -6.84 -6.57
CA TYR A 263 7.46 -6.28 -7.41
C TYR A 263 6.20 -5.92 -6.60
N VAL A 264 5.64 -6.86 -5.82
CA VAL A 264 4.41 -6.62 -5.05
C VAL A 264 4.60 -5.51 -4.04
N VAL A 265 5.70 -5.52 -3.29
CA VAL A 265 5.97 -4.47 -2.30
C VAL A 265 6.12 -3.10 -2.99
N SER A 266 6.73 -3.06 -4.17
CA SER A 266 6.91 -1.83 -4.92
C SER A 266 5.59 -1.26 -5.42
N HIS A 267 4.66 -2.12 -5.83
CA HIS A 267 3.29 -1.75 -6.18
C HIS A 267 2.57 -1.12 -4.99
N GLU A 268 2.64 -1.74 -3.81
CA GLU A 268 2.01 -1.20 -2.60
C GLU A 268 2.65 0.14 -2.16
N VAL A 269 3.97 0.27 -2.29
CA VAL A 269 4.66 1.56 -2.07
C VAL A 269 4.15 2.61 -3.07
N GLY A 270 3.84 2.24 -4.31
CA GLY A 270 3.21 3.14 -5.28
C GLY A 270 1.88 3.72 -4.78
N HIS A 271 1.02 2.91 -4.15
CA HIS A 271 -0.18 3.41 -3.48
C HIS A 271 0.14 4.36 -2.32
N CYS A 272 1.18 4.05 -1.53
CA CYS A 272 1.66 4.92 -0.47
C CYS A 272 2.20 6.27 -0.99
N LEU A 273 2.68 6.33 -2.23
CA LEU A 273 3.09 7.56 -2.92
C LEU A 273 1.91 8.36 -3.51
N GLY A 274 0.70 7.78 -3.49
CA GLY A 274 -0.54 8.43 -3.96
C GLY A 274 -1.05 7.92 -5.31
N PHE A 275 -0.38 6.95 -5.94
CA PHE A 275 -0.81 6.43 -7.24
C PHE A 275 -1.99 5.45 -7.12
N MET A 276 -2.97 5.62 -8.00
CA MET A 276 -4.06 4.66 -8.20
C MET A 276 -3.58 3.48 -9.04
N HIS A 277 -4.37 2.40 -9.04
CA HIS A 277 -4.22 1.37 -10.07
C HIS A 277 -4.34 2.00 -11.47
N ASN A 278 -3.48 1.56 -12.39
CA ASN A 278 -3.52 1.94 -13.80
C ASN A 278 -3.75 0.68 -14.67
N MET A 279 -4.97 0.16 -14.62
CA MET A 279 -5.34 -1.08 -15.32
C MET A 279 -5.31 -0.96 -16.86
N SER A 280 -5.18 0.25 -17.40
CA SER A 280 -5.03 0.48 -18.84
C SER A 280 -3.58 0.54 -19.31
N ALA A 281 -2.60 0.47 -18.40
CA ALA A 281 -1.19 0.67 -18.77
C ALA A 281 -0.63 -0.41 -19.70
N SER A 282 -1.19 -1.61 -19.66
CA SER A 282 -0.85 -2.74 -20.54
C SER A 282 -1.59 -2.70 -21.88
N SER A 283 -2.73 -2.00 -22.00
CA SER A 283 -3.53 -2.01 -23.24
C SER A 283 -2.85 -1.28 -24.41
N VAL A 284 -1.83 -0.48 -24.13
CA VAL A 284 -1.05 0.25 -25.15
C VAL A 284 0.11 -0.57 -25.71
N ILE A 285 0.37 -1.76 -25.19
CA ILE A 285 1.43 -2.66 -25.67
C ILE A 285 0.79 -3.77 -26.52
N PRO A 286 1.10 -3.87 -27.82
CA PRO A 286 0.63 -4.97 -28.65
C PRO A 286 1.12 -6.32 -28.11
N VAL A 287 0.23 -7.31 -28.06
CA VAL A 287 0.52 -8.64 -27.49
C VAL A 287 1.75 -9.30 -28.14
N ASP A 288 1.91 -9.17 -29.45
CA ASP A 288 3.07 -9.73 -30.18
C ASP A 288 4.41 -9.14 -29.70
N SER A 289 4.40 -7.89 -29.20
CA SER A 289 5.60 -7.25 -28.65
C SER A 289 6.06 -7.91 -27.35
N LEU A 290 5.15 -8.52 -26.59
CA LEU A 290 5.46 -9.21 -25.34
C LEU A 290 6.23 -10.52 -25.56
N ARG A 291 6.24 -11.05 -26.79
CA ARG A 291 7.06 -12.20 -27.20
C ARG A 291 8.43 -11.80 -27.72
N SER A 292 8.73 -10.51 -27.82
CA SER A 292 10.02 -9.99 -28.29
C SER A 292 10.93 -9.65 -27.10
N PRO A 293 12.02 -10.41 -26.88
CA PRO A 293 12.98 -10.13 -25.81
C PRO A 293 13.57 -8.71 -25.88
N SER A 294 13.88 -8.23 -27.08
CA SER A 294 14.45 -6.89 -27.26
C SER A 294 13.45 -5.80 -26.91
N PHE A 295 12.15 -6.05 -27.09
CA PHE A 295 11.11 -5.14 -26.67
C PHE A 295 10.90 -5.18 -25.15
N THR A 296 10.73 -6.37 -24.56
CA THR A 296 10.41 -6.52 -23.13
C THR A 296 11.56 -6.09 -22.23
N GLN A 297 12.83 -6.35 -22.61
CA GLN A 297 13.99 -5.88 -21.86
C GLN A 297 14.12 -4.35 -21.87
N LYS A 298 13.68 -3.69 -22.95
CA LYS A 298 13.77 -2.24 -23.09
C LYS A 298 12.60 -1.50 -22.44
N ASN A 299 11.38 -2.02 -22.61
CA ASN A 299 10.14 -1.30 -22.29
C ASN A 299 9.37 -1.92 -21.12
N GLY A 300 9.73 -3.13 -20.69
CA GLY A 300 8.91 -3.94 -19.79
C GLY A 300 7.65 -4.51 -20.47
N MET A 301 6.74 -5.05 -19.67
CA MET A 301 5.48 -5.65 -20.13
C MET A 301 4.27 -4.73 -19.96
N THR A 302 4.43 -3.65 -19.21
CA THR A 302 3.41 -2.63 -18.96
C THR A 302 4.10 -1.29 -18.75
N THR A 303 3.41 -0.21 -19.09
CA THR A 303 3.93 1.15 -18.95
C THR A 303 3.85 1.69 -17.51
N SER A 304 3.22 0.95 -16.59
CA SER A 304 3.12 1.32 -15.18
C SER A 304 3.14 0.10 -14.27
N ILE A 305 3.94 0.17 -13.21
CA ILE A 305 3.92 -0.84 -12.13
C ILE A 305 2.55 -0.89 -11.44
N MET A 306 1.73 0.15 -11.55
CA MET A 306 0.39 0.21 -10.95
C MET A 306 -0.67 -0.60 -11.72
N ASP A 307 -0.27 -1.29 -12.79
CA ASP A 307 -1.09 -2.28 -13.49
C ASP A 307 -0.97 -3.65 -12.81
N TYR A 308 -1.89 -4.57 -13.14
CA TYR A 308 -1.88 -5.97 -12.73
C TYR A 308 -1.29 -6.90 -13.81
N ALA A 309 -0.67 -6.35 -14.86
CA ALA A 309 0.19 -7.09 -15.79
C ALA A 309 1.54 -7.42 -15.13
N ARG A 310 1.53 -8.32 -14.13
CA ARG A 310 2.64 -8.60 -13.20
C ARG A 310 3.74 -9.49 -13.79
N PHE A 311 3.36 -10.47 -14.62
CA PHE A 311 4.24 -11.47 -15.22
C PHE A 311 3.90 -11.68 -16.69
N ASN A 312 4.89 -12.09 -17.51
CA ASN A 312 4.70 -12.29 -18.95
C ASN A 312 4.06 -13.64 -19.25
N TYR A 313 2.75 -13.76 -19.06
CA TYR A 313 2.03 -15.00 -19.37
C TYR A 313 1.83 -15.26 -20.87
N VAL A 314 2.26 -14.33 -21.73
CA VAL A 314 2.20 -14.49 -23.19
C VAL A 314 3.43 -15.25 -23.71
N ALA A 315 4.56 -15.19 -22.98
CA ALA A 315 5.80 -15.88 -23.33
C ALA A 315 5.58 -17.39 -23.52
N GLN A 316 6.18 -17.96 -24.57
CA GLN A 316 6.05 -19.37 -24.94
C GLN A 316 7.38 -20.12 -24.72
N PRO A 317 7.37 -21.47 -24.71
CA PRO A 317 8.61 -22.24 -24.78
C PRO A 317 9.52 -21.76 -25.93
N GLY A 318 10.81 -21.54 -25.67
CA GLY A 318 11.75 -20.99 -26.65
C GLY A 318 11.94 -19.46 -26.59
N ASP A 319 11.08 -18.73 -25.88
CA ASP A 319 11.20 -17.26 -25.75
C ASP A 319 12.22 -16.89 -24.62
N MET A 320 12.35 -17.74 -23.60
CA MET A 320 13.31 -17.58 -22.50
C MET A 320 14.77 -17.61 -22.96
N GLU A 321 15.11 -18.55 -23.83
CA GLU A 321 16.45 -18.76 -24.38
C GLU A 321 16.91 -17.59 -25.26
N LYS A 322 15.94 -16.81 -25.74
CA LYS A 322 16.17 -15.56 -26.50
C LYS A 322 16.22 -14.33 -25.57
N GLY A 323 16.08 -14.52 -24.26
CA GLY A 323 16.11 -13.49 -23.23
C GLY A 323 14.73 -12.87 -22.91
N GLY A 324 13.63 -13.50 -23.31
CA GLY A 324 12.28 -12.94 -23.19
C GLY A 324 11.43 -13.59 -22.11
N VAL A 325 11.66 -13.24 -20.83
CA VAL A 325 10.66 -13.26 -19.74
C VAL A 325 11.00 -12.14 -18.76
#